data_AF-A0A7S2EEH9-F1
#
_entry.id   AF-A0A7S2EEH9-F1
#
_cell.length_a   1.000
_cell.length_b   1.000
_cell.length_c   1.000
_cell.angle_alpha   90.00
_cell.angle_beta   90.00
_cell.angle_gamma   90.00
#
_symmetry.space_group_name_H-M   'P 1'
#
loop_
_entity.id
_entity.type
_entity.pdbx_description
1 polymer ?
#
loop_
_entity_poly.entity_id
_entity_poly.type
_entity_poly.pdbx_seq_one_letter_code
_entity_poly.pdbx_strand_id
1 'polypeptide(L)'
;QFVSSNHADCDLNQRNDAETDSEPDKVLQICLLQKANGSFLLSDHLADLVGLTPGVLAAEVRSQNMKSPEPVVFATLLAIAALRTFFLGQKETWRLHENKALGFVQGRGLSSAEAEENIQRLSSLL
;
A
#
# COMPACT_ATOMS: atom_id res chain seq x y z
N GLN A 1 -63.35 -21.17 12.14
CA GLN A 1 -62.20 -20.52 12.81
C GLN A 1 -61.36 -19.81 11.76
N PHE A 2 -60.56 -18.85 12.22
CA PHE A 2 -59.92 -17.74 11.52
C PHE A 2 -58.94 -18.10 10.36
N VAL A 3 -59.11 -17.35 9.27
CA VAL A 3 -58.18 -16.60 8.36
C VAL A 3 -56.73 -17.06 8.12
N SER A 4 -56.33 -16.83 6.85
CA SER A 4 -55.03 -16.32 6.33
C SER A 4 -54.12 -17.36 5.67
N SER A 5 -53.43 -17.11 4.56
CA SER A 5 -53.51 -16.12 3.48
C SER A 5 -52.47 -16.57 2.43
N ASN A 6 -52.71 -16.25 1.16
CA ASN A 6 -51.83 -16.53 0.03
C ASN A 6 -50.44 -15.87 0.17
N HIS A 7 -49.37 -16.52 -0.33
CA HIS A 7 -48.41 -15.82 -1.21
C HIS A 7 -47.55 -16.79 -2.02
N ALA A 8 -47.34 -16.41 -3.28
CA ALA A 8 -46.54 -17.09 -4.29
C ALA A 8 -45.03 -16.87 -4.10
N ASP A 9 -44.27 -17.69 -4.83
CA ASP A 9 -42.92 -17.46 -5.37
C ASP A 9 -41.76 -17.19 -4.39
N CYS A 10 -40.73 -18.01 -4.49
CA CYS A 10 -39.46 -17.58 -5.10
C CYS A 10 -38.39 -18.65 -4.90
N ASP A 11 -37.99 -19.22 -6.03
CA ASP A 11 -36.73 -19.87 -6.29
C ASP A 11 -35.56 -19.12 -5.61
N LEU A 12 -34.89 -19.74 -4.64
CA LEU A 12 -33.64 -19.24 -4.08
C LEU A 12 -32.56 -20.29 -4.28
N ASN A 13 -32.02 -20.26 -5.51
CA ASN A 13 -30.65 -20.62 -5.82
C ASN A 13 -29.69 -19.87 -4.87
N GLN A 14 -29.38 -20.46 -3.72
CA GLN A 14 -28.32 -19.98 -2.84
C GLN A 14 -26.97 -20.51 -3.33
N ARG A 15 -26.44 -19.73 -4.27
CA ARG A 15 -25.05 -19.29 -4.40
C ARG A 15 -24.02 -20.35 -4.01
N ASN A 16 -23.40 -20.92 -5.04
CA ASN A 16 -22.04 -21.40 -4.92
C ASN A 16 -21.18 -20.23 -4.43
N ASP A 17 -20.94 -20.18 -3.12
CA ASP A 17 -19.80 -19.47 -2.55
C ASP A 17 -18.56 -20.20 -3.03
N ALA A 18 -18.15 -19.90 -4.26
CA ALA A 18 -16.77 -20.02 -4.65
C ALA A 18 -16.03 -19.06 -3.73
N GLU A 19 -15.58 -19.57 -2.57
CA GLU A 19 -14.41 -19.07 -1.86
C GLU A 19 -13.31 -18.97 -2.92
N THR A 20 -13.22 -17.81 -3.57
CA THR A 20 -12.01 -17.41 -4.25
C THR A 20 -11.00 -17.29 -3.12
N ASP A 21 -10.13 -18.29 -3.03
CA ASP A 21 -8.78 -18.20 -2.49
C ASP A 21 -8.09 -17.04 -3.22
N SER A 22 -8.44 -15.83 -2.79
CA SER A 22 -8.10 -14.60 -3.48
C SER A 22 -6.80 -14.18 -2.84
N GLU A 23 -5.69 -14.31 -3.58
CA GLU A 23 -4.50 -13.55 -3.23
C GLU A 23 -4.94 -12.13 -2.86
N PRO A 24 -4.59 -11.63 -1.65
CA PRO A 24 -5.02 -10.32 -1.23
C PRO A 24 -4.61 -9.30 -2.30
N ASP A 25 -5.51 -8.37 -2.65
CA ASP A 25 -5.18 -7.31 -3.61
C ASP A 25 -3.83 -6.70 -3.22
N LYS A 26 -2.86 -6.66 -4.14
CA LYS A 26 -1.48 -6.23 -3.86
C LYS A 26 -1.44 -4.85 -3.19
N VAL A 27 -2.42 -3.99 -3.48
CA VAL A 27 -2.56 -2.69 -2.80
C VAL A 27 -2.85 -2.85 -1.30
N LEU A 28 -3.71 -3.81 -0.93
CA LEU A 28 -4.04 -4.14 0.44
C LEU A 28 -2.85 -4.79 1.14
N GLN A 29 -2.10 -5.64 0.44
CA GLN A 29 -0.87 -6.22 0.98
C GLN A 29 0.13 -5.13 1.38
N ILE A 30 0.35 -4.13 0.52
CA ILE A 30 1.18 -2.98 0.87
C ILE A 30 0.56 -2.22 2.05
N CYS A 31 -0.73 -1.87 2.03
CA CYS A 31 -1.37 -1.16 3.14
C CYS A 31 -1.24 -1.88 4.50
N LEU A 32 -1.31 -3.21 4.52
CA LEU A 32 -1.17 -4.04 5.72
C LEU A 32 0.26 -4.06 6.30
N LEU A 33 1.27 -3.74 5.50
CA LEU A 33 2.65 -3.59 5.97
C LEU A 33 2.87 -2.32 6.80
N GLN A 34 1.95 -1.35 6.72
CA GLN A 34 2.08 -0.10 7.44
C GLN A 34 1.99 -0.31 8.95
N LYS A 35 2.98 0.22 9.68
CA LYS A 35 2.97 0.26 11.14
C LYS A 35 1.97 1.30 11.65
N ALA A 36 1.54 1.17 12.91
CA ALA A 36 0.57 2.08 13.52
C ALA A 36 0.98 3.57 13.47
N ASN A 37 2.29 3.86 13.48
CA ASN A 37 2.83 5.21 13.36
C ASN A 37 2.92 5.75 11.92
N GLY A 38 2.46 4.98 10.92
CA GLY A 38 2.51 5.36 9.50
C GLY A 38 3.74 4.88 8.73
N SER A 39 4.75 4.33 9.42
CA SER A 39 6.00 3.88 8.77
C SER A 39 5.90 2.51 8.10
N PHE A 40 6.84 2.25 7.20
CA PHE A 40 7.09 0.93 6.62
C PHE A 40 8.51 0.47 6.96
N LEU A 41 8.71 -0.85 6.96
CA LEU A 41 10.03 -1.46 7.07
C LEU A 41 10.41 -2.09 5.75
N LEU A 42 11.67 -1.96 5.38
CA LEU A 42 12.20 -2.67 4.22
C LEU A 42 12.29 -4.16 4.57
N SER A 43 11.31 -4.91 4.10
CA SER A 43 11.19 -6.35 4.27
C SER A 43 11.21 -7.01 2.90
N ASP A 44 11.54 -8.30 2.85
CA ASP A 44 11.50 -9.08 1.61
C ASP A 44 10.12 -8.98 0.96
N HIS A 45 9.05 -9.01 1.77
CA HIS A 45 7.69 -8.86 1.27
C HIS A 45 7.42 -7.49 0.61
N LEU A 46 7.92 -6.40 1.19
CA LEU A 46 7.81 -5.09 0.55
C LEU A 46 8.64 -5.04 -0.75
N ALA A 47 9.86 -5.58 -0.74
CA ALA A 47 10.74 -5.64 -1.90
C ALA A 47 10.11 -6.43 -3.06
N ASP A 48 9.50 -7.58 -2.75
CA ASP A 48 8.79 -8.43 -3.70
C ASP A 48 7.56 -7.71 -4.29
N LEU A 49 6.77 -7.03 -3.45
CA LEU A 49 5.59 -6.27 -3.89
C LEU A 49 5.95 -5.11 -4.81
N VAL A 50 7.12 -4.49 -4.62
CA VAL A 50 7.61 -3.40 -5.48
C VAL A 50 8.47 -3.88 -6.65
N GLY A 51 8.76 -5.18 -6.75
CA GLY A 51 9.55 -5.76 -7.84
C GLY A 51 11.03 -5.34 -7.86
N LEU A 52 11.55 -4.79 -6.76
CA LEU A 52 12.94 -4.36 -6.67
C LEU A 52 13.82 -5.42 -6.03
N THR A 53 14.97 -5.71 -6.66
CA THR A 53 15.96 -6.58 -6.05
C THR A 53 16.66 -5.88 -4.88
N PRO A 54 17.12 -6.63 -3.86
CA PRO A 54 17.89 -6.07 -2.75
C PRO A 54 19.13 -5.28 -3.20
N GLY A 55 19.72 -5.65 -4.34
CA GLY A 55 20.87 -4.95 -4.93
C GLY A 55 20.56 -3.52 -5.38
N VAL A 56 19.39 -3.30 -6.00
CA VAL A 56 18.92 -1.97 -6.44
C VAL A 56 18.60 -1.10 -5.23
N LEU A 57 17.92 -1.66 -4.22
CA LEU A 57 17.60 -0.97 -2.97
C LEU A 57 18.88 -0.55 -2.22
N ALA A 58 19.86 -1.45 -2.13
CA ALA A 58 21.13 -1.17 -1.48
C ALA A 58 21.97 -0.12 -2.23
N ALA A 59 21.87 -0.06 -3.57
CA ALA A 59 22.54 0.96 -4.37
C ALA A 59 21.93 2.34 -4.13
N GLU A 60 20.60 2.46 -4.08
CA GLU A 60 19.94 3.75 -3.87
C GLU A 60 20.24 4.31 -2.47
N VAL A 61 20.19 3.46 -1.43
CA VAL A 61 20.59 3.83 -0.06
C VAL A 61 22.06 4.26 0.01
N ARG A 62 22.98 3.54 -0.65
CA ARG A 62 24.41 3.88 -0.66
C ARG A 62 24.74 5.13 -1.46
N SER A 63 23.91 5.47 -2.45
CA SER A 63 24.19 6.60 -3.33
C SER A 63 24.10 7.95 -2.64
N GLN A 64 23.58 8.02 -1.39
CA GLN A 64 23.33 9.25 -0.62
C GLN A 64 22.53 10.31 -1.39
N ASN A 65 21.94 9.95 -2.53
CA ASN A 65 21.18 10.87 -3.38
C ASN A 65 19.79 11.16 -2.82
N MET A 66 19.36 10.40 -1.81
CA MET A 66 18.17 10.70 -1.04
C MET A 66 18.60 11.41 0.25
N LYS A 67 17.95 12.53 0.55
CA LYS A 67 18.19 13.34 1.77
C LYS A 67 17.79 12.64 3.08
N SER A 68 17.55 11.32 3.09
CA SER A 68 17.19 10.59 4.29
C SER A 68 18.15 9.42 4.56
N PRO A 69 18.91 9.46 5.65
CA PRO A 69 19.80 8.37 6.06
C PRO A 69 19.08 7.25 6.81
N GLU A 70 17.82 7.45 7.22
CA GLU A 70 17.11 6.46 8.04
C GLU A 70 16.45 5.37 7.17
N PRO A 71 16.78 4.08 7.37
CA PRO A 71 16.20 2.98 6.60
C PRO A 71 14.67 2.92 6.64
N VAL A 72 14.07 3.32 7.77
CA VAL A 72 12.60 3.36 7.94
C VAL A 72 11.95 4.47 7.12
N VAL A 73 12.61 5.62 6.97
CA VAL A 73 12.10 6.73 6.14
C VAL A 73 12.20 6.35 4.67
N PHE A 74 13.33 5.75 4.26
CA PHE A 74 13.50 5.22 2.91
C PHE A 74 12.42 4.20 2.56
N ALA A 75 12.20 3.19 3.41
CA ALA A 75 11.17 2.17 3.18
C ALA A 75 9.76 2.77 3.12
N THR A 76 9.49 3.79 3.92
CA THR A 76 8.21 4.51 3.92
C THR A 76 7.99 5.27 2.61
N LEU A 77 9.01 5.97 2.10
CA LEU A 77 8.96 6.66 0.82
C LEU A 77 8.80 5.68 -0.35
N LEU A 78 9.47 4.52 -0.29
CA LEU A 78 9.34 3.45 -1.28
C LEU A 78 7.92 2.88 -1.34
N ALA A 79 7.30 2.63 -0.20
CA ALA A 79 5.90 2.19 -0.16
C ALA A 79 4.95 3.23 -0.78
N ILE A 80 5.15 4.52 -0.49
CA ILE A 80 4.35 5.60 -1.10
C ILE A 80 4.56 5.63 -2.62
N ALA A 81 5.81 5.55 -3.09
CA ALA A 81 6.13 5.52 -4.51
C ALA A 81 5.43 4.35 -5.21
N ALA A 82 5.47 3.15 -4.62
CA ALA A 82 4.79 1.97 -5.17
C ALA A 82 3.27 2.12 -5.23
N LEU A 83 2.65 2.68 -4.19
CA LEU A 83 1.21 2.97 -4.17
C LEU A 83 0.82 3.92 -5.31
N ARG A 84 1.60 4.98 -5.51
CA ARG A 84 1.36 5.96 -6.58
C ARG A 84 1.61 5.40 -7.99
N THR A 85 2.67 4.61 -8.16
CA THR A 85 3.08 4.08 -9.47
C THR A 85 2.18 2.92 -9.92
N PHE A 86 1.98 1.90 -9.07
CA PHE A 86 1.31 0.67 -9.48
C PHE A 86 -0.20 0.70 -9.22
N PHE A 87 -0.68 1.52 -8.27
CA PHE A 87 -2.06 1.44 -7.79
C PHE A 87 -2.82 2.75 -7.93
N LEU A 88 -2.45 3.61 -8.89
CA LEU A 88 -3.12 4.90 -9.12
C LEU A 88 -4.64 4.79 -9.29
N GLY A 89 -5.12 3.74 -9.95
CA GLY A 89 -6.55 3.46 -10.14
C GLY A 89 -7.30 3.09 -8.86
N GLN A 90 -6.58 2.74 -7.79
CA GLN A 90 -7.13 2.34 -6.50
C GLN A 90 -6.85 3.37 -5.40
N LYS A 91 -6.70 4.65 -5.76
CA LYS A 91 -6.29 5.72 -4.84
C LYS A 91 -7.09 5.77 -3.55
N GLU A 92 -8.41 5.58 -3.62
CA GLU A 92 -9.27 5.62 -2.43
C GLU A 92 -8.93 4.52 -1.42
N THR A 93 -8.35 3.40 -1.85
CA THR A 93 -7.91 2.30 -0.98
C THR A 93 -6.67 2.64 -0.15
N TRP A 94 -5.76 3.46 -0.69
CA TRP A 94 -4.46 3.70 -0.06
C TRP A 94 -4.17 5.16 0.33
N ARG A 95 -5.04 6.11 -0.04
CA ARG A 95 -4.86 7.54 0.26
C ARG A 95 -4.68 7.83 1.76
N LEU A 96 -5.42 7.13 2.63
CA LEU A 96 -5.27 7.30 4.07
C LEU A 96 -3.92 6.79 4.57
N HIS A 97 -3.44 5.67 4.01
CA HIS A 97 -2.14 5.09 4.32
C HIS A 97 -1.01 6.03 3.88
N GLU A 98 -1.11 6.60 2.68
CA GLU A 98 -0.20 7.63 2.19
C GLU A 98 -0.13 8.83 3.14
N ASN A 99 -1.28 9.39 3.55
CA ASN A 99 -1.29 10.56 4.44
C ASN A 99 -0.60 10.28 5.78
N LYS A 100 -0.83 9.10 6.36
CA LYS A 100 -0.13 8.67 7.59
C LYS A 100 1.37 8.52 7.37
N ALA A 101 1.76 7.94 6.24
CA ALA A 101 3.16 7.74 5.88
C ALA A 101 3.89 9.07 5.66
N LEU A 102 3.26 10.02 4.97
CA LEU A 102 3.78 11.38 4.81
C LEU A 102 3.90 12.10 6.16
N GLY A 103 2.90 11.96 7.03
CA GLY A 103 2.96 12.51 8.40
C GLY A 103 4.13 11.93 9.21
N PHE A 104 4.39 10.62 9.09
CA PHE A 104 5.56 9.99 9.69
C PHE A 104 6.87 10.59 9.17
N VAL A 105 7.03 10.67 7.84
CA VAL A 105 8.24 11.17 7.20
C VAL A 105 8.51 12.63 7.57
N GLN A 106 7.46 13.46 7.61
CA GLN A 106 7.54 14.85 8.05
C GLN A 106 7.91 14.97 9.54
N GLY A 107 7.38 14.09 10.39
CA GLY A 107 7.78 13.98 11.79
C GLY A 107 9.25 13.57 12.00
N ARG A 108 9.92 13.07 10.95
CA ARG A 108 11.36 12.77 10.93
C ARG A 108 12.21 13.91 10.33
N GLY A 109 11.60 15.05 10.04
CA GLY A 109 12.31 16.25 9.59
C GLY A 109 12.45 16.37 8.06
N LEU A 110 11.85 15.47 7.27
CA LEU A 110 11.75 15.66 5.83
C LEU A 110 10.64 16.65 5.48
N SER A 111 10.97 17.73 4.79
CA SER A 111 9.93 18.64 4.30
C SER A 111 9.02 17.96 3.26
N SER A 112 7.82 18.51 3.04
CA SER A 112 6.91 17.98 2.03
C SER A 112 7.52 17.99 0.62
N ALA A 113 8.35 18.99 0.29
CA ALA A 113 9.02 19.08 -1.00
C ALA A 113 10.08 17.98 -1.16
N GLU A 114 10.86 17.72 -0.11
CA GLU A 114 11.88 16.66 -0.12
C GLU A 114 11.26 15.27 -0.14
N ALA A 115 10.15 15.06 0.58
CA ALA A 115 9.39 13.82 0.49
C ALA A 115 8.91 13.58 -0.94
N GLU A 116 8.35 14.60 -1.60
CA GLU A 116 7.85 14.49 -2.99
C GLU A 116 8.98 14.23 -3.99
N GLU A 117 10.11 14.93 -3.89
CA GLU A 117 11.30 14.71 -4.73
C GLU A 117 11.80 13.27 -4.62
N ASN A 118 11.89 12.77 -3.39
CA ASN A 118 12.30 11.39 -3.12
C ASN A 118 11.30 10.37 -3.66
N ILE A 119 9.99 10.62 -3.52
CA ILE A 119 8.93 9.76 -4.05
C ILE A 119 9.02 9.70 -5.57
N GLN A 120 9.14 10.84 -6.26
CA GLN A 120 9.27 10.88 -7.71
C GLN A 120 10.50 10.13 -8.20
N ARG A 121 11.63 10.29 -7.51
CA ARG A 121 12.85 9.55 -7.82
C ARG A 121 12.65 8.04 -7.69
N LEU A 122 12.08 7.58 -6.58
CA LEU A 122 11.80 6.17 -6.37
C LEU A 122 10.79 5.63 -7.38
N SER A 123 9.76 6.40 -7.73
CA SER A 123 8.80 6.03 -8.77
C SER A 123 9.45 5.83 -10.14
N SER A 124 10.60 6.45 -10.44
CA SER A 124 11.34 6.19 -11.69
C SER A 124 12.11 4.86 -11.70
N LEU A 125 12.27 4.23 -10.54
CA LEU A 125 12.91 2.91 -10.38
C LEU A 125 11.88 1.77 -10.45
N LEU A 126 10.59 2.08 -10.34
CA LEU A 126 9.46 1.17 -10.29
C LEU A 126 8.78 1.08 -11.65
#